data_AF-A0A3M2EAI3-F1
#
_entry.id   AF-A0A3M2EAI3-F1
#
_cell.length_a   1.000
_cell.length_b   1.000
_cell.length_c   1.000
_cell.angle_alpha   90.00
_cell.angle_beta   90.00
_cell.angle_gamma   90.00
#
_symmetry.space_group_name_H-M   'P 1'
#
loop_
_entity.id
_entity.type
_entity.pdbx_description
1 polymer ?
#
loop_
_entity_poly.entity_id
_entity_poly.type
_entity_poly.pdbx_seq_one_letter_code
_entity_poly.pdbx_strand_id
1 'polypeptide(L)' 'ALGKEAKKEMLPIQPGDVPATYADVTDLVEDLGYQPATPVEEGVRRFVEWYKEYFVEVG' A
#
# COMPACT_ATOMS: atom_id res chain seq x y z
N ALA A 1 -9.10 8.10 0.17
CA ALA A 1 -9.41 7.04 1.17
C ALA A 1 -10.91 7.00 1.44
N LEU A 2 -11.43 5.97 2.12
CA LEU A 2 -12.87 5.71 2.30
C LEU A 2 -13.68 6.80 3.06
N GLY A 3 -13.07 7.96 3.37
CA GLY A 3 -13.72 9.07 4.07
C GLY A 3 -14.14 8.74 5.51
N LYS A 4 -13.61 7.64 6.06
CA LYS A 4 -13.97 7.10 7.38
C LYS A 4 -12.70 6.86 8.17
N GLU A 5 -12.76 7.15 9.45
CA GLU A 5 -11.71 6.77 10.39
C GLU A 5 -11.71 5.26 10.58
N ALA A 6 -10.53 4.64 10.52
CA ALA A 6 -10.39 3.22 10.76
C ALA A 6 -10.52 2.93 12.27
N LYS A 7 -11.44 2.03 12.63
CA LYS A 7 -11.51 1.47 14.00
C LYS A 7 -10.40 0.44 14.13
N LYS A 8 -9.34 0.79 14.85
CA LYS A 8 -8.14 -0.05 15.03
C LYS A 8 -8.21 -0.78 16.36
N GLU A 9 -8.00 -2.09 16.34
CA GLU A 9 -7.71 -2.91 17.51
C GLU A 9 -6.25 -3.33 17.42
N MET A 10 -5.43 -2.91 18.37
CA MET A 10 -3.99 -3.20 18.36
C MET A 10 -3.75 -4.55 19.02
N LEU A 11 -3.35 -5.53 18.22
CA LEU A 11 -3.01 -6.88 18.68
C LEU A 11 -1.50 -7.02 18.91
N PRO A 12 -1.04 -8.01 19.71
CA PRO A 12 0.38 -8.33 19.82
C PRO A 12 0.99 -8.71 18.47
N ILE A 13 2.31 -8.49 18.35
CA ILE A 13 3.08 -8.90 17.18
C ILE A 13 2.93 -10.41 16.94
N GLN A 14 2.68 -10.80 15.69
CA GLN A 14 2.54 -12.21 15.35
C GLN A 14 3.92 -12.86 15.21
N PRO A 15 4.08 -14.17 15.49
CA PRO A 15 5.39 -14.82 15.44
C PRO A 15 6.14 -14.74 14.10
N GLY A 16 5.42 -14.48 13.00
CA GLY A 16 5.97 -14.33 11.65
C GLY A 16 6.28 -12.87 11.25
N ASP A 17 5.90 -11.89 12.06
CA ASP A 17 6.14 -10.48 11.74
C ASP A 17 7.60 -10.10 12.00
N VAL A 18 8.17 -9.33 11.09
CA VAL A 18 9.43 -8.61 11.32
C VAL A 18 9.07 -7.16 11.69
N PRO A 19 9.57 -6.61 12.82
CA PRO A 19 9.14 -5.31 13.33
C PRO A 19 9.26 -4.13 12.34
N ALA A 20 10.28 -4.14 11.48
CA ALA A 20 10.41 -3.21 10.36
C ALA A 20 11.35 -3.82 9.31
N THR A 21 10.95 -3.77 8.05
CA THR A 21 11.78 -4.18 6.92
C THR A 21 11.48 -3.30 5.71
N TYR A 22 12.50 -3.04 4.91
CA TYR A 22 12.39 -2.34 3.64
C TYR A 22 13.51 -2.83 2.71
N ALA A 23 13.28 -2.73 1.40
CA ALA A 23 14.31 -3.00 0.41
C ALA A 23 15.19 -1.76 0.21
N ASP A 24 16.50 -1.94 0.23
CA ASP A 24 17.42 -0.98 -0.39
C ASP A 24 17.32 -1.18 -1.91
N VAL A 25 17.08 -0.08 -2.63
CA VAL A 25 16.88 -0.09 -4.09
C VAL A 25 17.89 0.79 -4.81
N THR A 26 18.97 1.18 -4.13
CA THR A 26 20.00 2.08 -4.68
C THR A 26 20.56 1.54 -6.00
N ASP A 27 21.01 0.28 -6.03
CA ASP A 27 21.56 -0.37 -7.23
C ASP A 27 20.56 -0.38 -8.41
N LEU A 28 19.29 -0.67 -8.13
CA LEU A 28 18.23 -0.69 -9.17
C LEU A 28 18.03 0.70 -9.79
N VAL A 29 18.06 1.75 -8.96
CA VAL A 29 17.90 3.14 -9.41
C VAL A 29 19.12 3.57 -10.22
N GLU A 30 20.33 3.21 -9.80
CA GLU A 30 21.57 3.53 -10.51
C GLU A 30 21.65 2.83 -11.88
N ASP A 31 21.29 1.55 -11.95
CA ASP A 31 21.41 0.75 -13.17
C ASP A 31 20.32 1.07 -14.21
N LEU A 32 19.10 1.36 -13.77
CA LEU A 32 17.93 1.50 -14.65
C LEU A 32 17.37 2.92 -14.74
N GLY A 33 17.82 3.84 -13.89
CA GLY A 33 17.28 5.21 -13.81
C GLY A 33 15.79 5.26 -13.44
N TYR A 34 15.23 4.16 -12.93
CA TYR A 34 13.82 4.05 -12.61
C TYR A 34 13.57 4.28 -11.12
N GLN A 35 12.72 5.25 -10.81
CA GLN A 35 12.25 5.52 -9.46
C GLN A 35 10.74 5.76 -9.47
N PRO A 36 9.93 4.91 -8.80
CA PRO A 36 8.50 5.14 -8.71
C PRO A 36 8.25 6.40 -7.87
N ALA A 37 7.45 7.33 -8.42
CA ALA A 37 7.16 8.62 -7.78
C ALA A 37 5.69 8.74 -7.31
N THR A 38 4.91 7.65 -7.34
CA THR A 38 3.52 7.68 -6.88
C THR A 38 3.47 7.77 -5.36
N PRO A 39 2.89 8.83 -4.77
CA PRO A 39 2.70 8.91 -3.33
C PRO A 39 1.82 7.76 -2.82
N VAL A 40 2.06 7.29 -1.60
CA VAL A 40 1.30 6.18 -1.00
C VAL A 40 -0.19 6.52 -0.95
N GLU A 41 -0.53 7.76 -0.57
CA GLU A 41 -1.92 8.25 -0.48
C GLU A 41 -2.65 8.16 -1.82
N GLU A 42 -1.96 8.50 -2.90
CA GLU A 42 -2.49 8.48 -4.26
C GLU A 42 -2.64 7.03 -4.75
N GLY A 43 -1.66 6.17 -4.48
CA GLY A 43 -1.74 4.74 -4.80
C GLY A 43 -2.93 4.06 -4.11
N VAL A 44 -3.10 4.32 -2.80
CA VAL A 44 -4.23 3.79 -2.02
C VAL A 44 -5.57 4.33 -2.53
N ARG A 45 -5.64 5.61 -2.93
CA ARG A 45 -6.86 6.20 -3.51
C ARG A 45 -7.27 5.47 -4.80
N ARG A 46 -6.34 5.33 -5.75
CA ARG A 46 -6.58 4.65 -7.04
C ARG A 46 -6.97 3.19 -6.85
N PHE A 47 -6.33 2.50 -5.92
CA PHE A 47 -6.68 1.11 -5.58
C PHE A 47 -8.14 0.99 -5.09
N VAL A 48 -8.57 1.87 -4.19
CA VAL A 48 -9.94 1.86 -3.66
C VAL A 48 -10.98 2.17 -4.75
N GLU A 49 -10.67 3.07 -5.68
CA GLU A 49 -11.52 3.38 -6.83
C GLU A 49 -11.70 2.15 -7.71
N TRP A 50 -10.60 1.54 -8.15
CA TRP A 50 -10.62 0.30 -8.94
C TRP A 50 -11.38 -0.83 -8.23
N TYR A 51 -11.14 -1.04 -6.92
CA TYR A 51 -11.79 -2.10 -6.16
C TYR A 51 -13.31 -1.92 -6.13
N LYS A 52 -13.79 -0.69 -5.94
CA LYS A 52 -15.22 -0.40 -5.95
C LYS A 52 -15.83 -0.61 -7.33
N GLU A 53 -15.18 -0.13 -8.39
CA GLU A 53 -15.66 -0.36 -9.77
C GLU A 53 -15.76 -1.85 -10.08
N TYR A 54 -14.72 -2.62 -9.74
CA TYR A 54 -14.65 -4.04 -10.06
C TYR A 54 -15.69 -4.89 -9.30
N PHE A 55 -15.96 -4.59 -8.02
CA PHE A 55 -16.83 -5.43 -7.19
C PHE A 55 -18.26 -4.90 -7.02
N VAL A 56 -18.56 -3.65 -7.38
CA VAL A 56 -19.93 -3.08 -7.24
C VAL A 56 -20.84 -3.47 -8.43
N GLU A 57 -20.30 -3.91 -9.57
CA GLU A 57 -21.10 -4.43 -10.69
C GLU A 57 -21.66 -5.86 -10.47
N VAL A 58 -21.28 -6.53 -9.38
CA VAL A 58 -21.69 -7.93 -9.08
C VAL A 58 -22.75 -8.01 -7.96
N GLY A 59 -23.43 -6.90 -7.66
CA GLY A 59 -24.51 -6.81 -6.69
C GLY A 59 -25.88 -6.60 -7.33
#